data_AF-A0A661NPA4-F1
#
_entry.id   AF-A0A661NPA4-F1
#
_cell.length_a   1.000
_cell.length_b   1.000
_cell.length_c   1.000
_cell.angle_alpha   90.00
_cell.angle_beta   90.00
_cell.angle_gamma   90.00
#
_symmetry.space_group_name_H-M   'P 1'
#
loop_
_entity.id
_entity.type
_entity.pdbx_description
1 polymer ?
#
loop_
_entity_poly.entity_id
_entity_poly.type
_entity_poly.pdbx_seq_one_letter_code
_entity_poly.pdbx_strand_id
1 'polypeptide(L)'
;MRREPLGWGLGITCGAALAVFMGGYLPSWGVALAPAVATAVFAVGAYQVPDDETLAWVLRLTVALTLGFAAATVPVTLTRIHSSPEATREALDVLLVPDLEALETRLTIMWTVMASMTPIGAIALAMRPRRIRETS
;
A
#
# COMPACT_ATOMS: atom_id res chain seq x y z
N MET A 1 21.44 -2.69 -16.63
CA MET A 1 21.70 -2.74 -15.17
C MET A 1 20.42 -3.21 -14.48
N ARG A 2 20.45 -4.31 -13.71
CA ARG A 2 19.26 -4.84 -13.02
C ARG A 2 18.92 -3.94 -11.82
N ARG A 3 18.12 -2.89 -12.06
CA ARG A 3 17.60 -1.96 -11.03
C ARG A 3 16.50 -2.57 -10.15
N GLU A 4 16.19 -3.84 -10.36
CA GLU A 4 15.05 -4.54 -9.78
C GLU A 4 15.09 -4.61 -8.24
N PRO A 5 16.18 -5.02 -7.57
CA PRO A 5 16.19 -5.12 -6.10
C PRO A 5 16.12 -3.74 -5.40
N LEU A 6 16.65 -2.69 -6.03
CA LEU A 6 16.63 -1.34 -5.48
C LEU A 6 15.21 -0.73 -5.49
N GLY A 7 14.42 -0.98 -6.54
CA GLY A 7 13.04 -0.48 -6.63
C GLY A 7 12.12 -1.07 -5.55
N TRP A 8 12.26 -2.36 -5.27
CA TRP A 8 11.52 -3.03 -4.21
C TRP A 8 11.94 -2.53 -2.81
N GLY A 9 13.24 -2.48 -2.54
CA GLY A 9 13.75 -2.03 -1.24
C GLY A 9 13.38 -0.58 -0.93
N LEU A 10 13.49 0.32 -1.92
CA LEU A 10 13.13 1.72 -1.77
C LEU A 10 11.63 1.89 -1.52
N GLY A 11 10.78 1.23 -2.33
CA GLY A 11 9.33 1.29 -2.16
C GLY A 11 8.90 0.82 -0.77
N ILE A 12 9.36 -0.37 -0.33
CA ILE A 12 9.01 -0.92 0.99
C ILE A 12 9.44 0.02 2.11
N THR A 13 10.68 0.51 2.08
CA THR A 13 11.23 1.37 3.14
C THR A 13 10.49 2.71 3.19
N CYS A 14 10.22 3.33 2.02
CA CYS A 14 9.45 4.56 1.94
C CYS A 14 8.01 4.38 2.42
N GLY A 15 7.36 3.27 2.06
CA GLY A 15 6.01 2.93 2.53
C GLY A 15 5.97 2.77 4.04
N ALA A 16 6.92 2.02 4.61
CA ALA A 16 7.01 1.83 6.05
C ALA A 16 7.32 3.13 6.80
N ALA A 17 8.26 3.94 6.29
CA ALA A 17 8.57 5.24 6.87
C ALA A 17 7.38 6.20 6.82
N LEU A 18 6.62 6.21 5.72
CA LEU A 18 5.40 7.00 5.58
C LEU A 18 4.34 6.57 6.59
N ALA A 19 4.12 5.26 6.76
CA ALA A 19 3.21 4.73 7.78
C ALA A 19 3.57 5.17 9.21
N VAL A 20 4.86 5.14 9.54
CA VAL A 20 5.37 5.60 10.84
C VAL A 20 5.17 7.10 11.01
N PHE A 21 5.51 7.89 9.98
CA PHE A 21 5.40 9.35 10.00
C PHE A 21 3.95 9.84 10.11
N MET A 22 3.05 9.21 9.37
CA MET A 22 1.62 9.56 9.36
C MET A 22 0.89 9.15 10.64
N GLY A 23 1.50 8.29 11.46
CA GLY A 23 0.91 7.79 12.70
C GLY A 23 -0.27 6.84 12.49
N GLY A 24 -0.79 6.29 13.59
CA GLY A 24 -1.83 5.26 13.56
C GLY A 24 -3.28 5.74 13.40
N TYR A 25 -3.54 7.03 13.16
CA TYR A 25 -4.91 7.56 13.16
C TYR A 25 -5.53 7.64 11.75
N LEU A 26 -6.81 7.31 11.64
CA LEU A 26 -7.56 7.21 10.36
C LEU A 26 -7.55 8.46 9.43
N PRO A 27 -7.34 9.72 9.86
CA PRO A 27 -7.33 10.84 8.91
C PRO A 27 -6.19 10.75 7.88
N SER A 28 -5.08 10.10 8.23
CA SER A 28 -3.95 9.90 7.32
C SER A 28 -4.19 8.80 6.27
N TRP A 29 -5.27 8.04 6.39
CA TRP A 29 -5.57 6.93 5.51
C TRP A 29 -6.13 7.32 4.14
N GLY A 30 -6.65 8.55 4.00
CA GLY A 30 -6.92 9.11 2.67
C GLY A 30 -5.66 9.10 1.79
N VAL A 31 -4.49 9.33 2.40
CA VAL A 31 -3.18 9.25 1.73
C VAL A 31 -2.73 7.80 1.55
N ALA A 32 -3.09 6.91 2.47
CA ALA A 32 -2.79 5.47 2.39
C ALA A 32 -3.47 4.75 1.22
N LEU A 33 -4.66 5.20 0.80
CA LEU A 33 -5.37 4.65 -0.34
C LEU A 33 -4.73 5.05 -1.68
N ALA A 34 -4.01 6.17 -1.75
CA ALA A 34 -3.38 6.65 -2.97
C ALA A 34 -2.43 5.62 -3.63
N PRO A 35 -1.49 4.97 -2.91
CA PRO A 35 -0.62 3.96 -3.51
C PRO A 35 -1.35 2.66 -3.89
N ALA A 36 -2.41 2.30 -3.15
CA ALA A 36 -3.28 1.16 -3.47
C ALA A 36 -4.04 1.41 -4.79
N VAL A 37 -4.64 2.59 -4.94
CA VAL A 37 -5.31 3.03 -6.18
C VAL A 37 -4.31 3.17 -7.33
N ALA A 38 -3.14 3.77 -7.09
CA ALA A 38 -2.09 3.87 -8.09
C ALA A 38 -1.64 2.48 -8.58
N THR A 39 -1.52 1.51 -7.68
CA THR A 39 -1.21 0.11 -8.03
C THR A 39 -2.26 -0.48 -8.97
N ALA A 40 -3.55 -0.26 -8.71
CA ALA A 40 -4.62 -0.73 -9.59
C ALA A 40 -4.55 -0.07 -10.98
N VAL A 41 -4.35 1.26 -11.04
CA VAL A 41 -4.23 2.01 -12.30
C VAL A 41 -3.02 1.54 -13.10
N PHE A 42 -1.85 1.43 -12.46
CA PHE A 42 -0.64 0.98 -13.12
C PHE A 42 -0.69 -0.50 -13.51
N ALA A 43 -1.41 -1.35 -12.77
CA ALA A 43 -1.66 -2.73 -13.16
C ALA A 43 -2.42 -2.80 -14.49
N VAL A 44 -3.48 -2.01 -14.65
CA VAL A 44 -4.21 -1.89 -15.93
C VAL A 44 -3.29 -1.40 -17.05
N GLY A 45 -2.51 -0.35 -16.79
CA GLY A 45 -1.54 0.17 -17.75
C GLY A 45 -0.51 -0.88 -18.18
N ALA A 46 0.01 -1.68 -17.23
CA ALA A 46 1.02 -2.70 -17.50
C ALA A 46 0.53 -3.81 -18.42
N TYR A 47 -0.78 -4.10 -18.42
CA TYR A 47 -1.41 -4.99 -19.40
C TYR A 47 -1.56 -4.35 -20.78
N GLN A 48 -1.88 -3.05 -20.85
CA GLN A 48 -2.08 -2.33 -22.11
C GLN A 48 -0.77 -2.01 -22.82
N VAL A 49 0.31 -1.77 -22.06
CA VAL A 49 1.63 -1.40 -22.60
C VAL A 49 2.71 -2.37 -22.08
N PRO A 50 2.69 -3.62 -22.56
CA PRO A 50 3.50 -4.70 -22.00
C PRO A 50 4.99 -4.62 -22.35
N ASP A 51 5.43 -3.65 -23.15
CA ASP A 51 6.85 -3.42 -23.48
C ASP A 51 7.48 -2.24 -22.72
N ASP A 52 6.69 -1.44 -21.97
CA ASP A 52 7.21 -0.30 -21.21
C ASP A 52 7.85 -0.70 -19.87
N GLU A 53 9.18 -0.74 -19.84
CA GLU A 53 9.97 -1.03 -18.64
C GLU A 53 9.87 0.05 -17.56
N THR A 54 9.57 1.30 -17.92
CA THR A 54 9.34 2.38 -16.95
C THR A 54 8.06 2.13 -16.19
N LEU A 55 6.99 1.76 -16.90
CA LEU A 55 5.70 1.41 -16.31
C LEU A 55 5.81 0.20 -15.37
N ALA A 56 6.55 -0.83 -15.79
CA ALA A 56 6.83 -1.99 -14.94
C ALA A 56 7.63 -1.62 -13.68
N TRP A 57 8.58 -0.69 -13.79
CA TRP A 57 9.35 -0.20 -12.65
C TRP A 57 8.50 0.63 -11.69
N VAL A 58 7.66 1.53 -12.19
CA VAL A 58 6.71 2.32 -11.39
C VAL A 58 5.72 1.40 -10.68
N LEU A 59 5.15 0.42 -11.37
CA LEU A 59 4.24 -0.56 -10.76
C LEU A 59 4.91 -1.36 -9.64
N ARG A 60 6.17 -1.81 -9.83
CA ARG A 60 6.94 -2.46 -8.75
C ARG A 60 7.12 -1.55 -7.55
N LEU A 61 7.44 -0.27 -7.80
CA LEU A 61 7.63 0.71 -6.74
C LEU A 61 6.34 0.97 -5.96
N THR A 62 5.19 1.09 -6.64
CA THR A 62 3.90 1.31 -5.98
C THR A 62 3.42 0.08 -5.22
N VAL A 63 3.64 -1.14 -5.76
CA VAL A 63 3.34 -2.39 -5.04
C VAL A 63 4.23 -2.49 -3.79
N ALA A 64 5.53 -2.25 -3.93
CA ALA A 64 6.49 -2.25 -2.83
C ALA A 64 6.12 -1.24 -1.74
N LEU A 65 5.73 -0.02 -2.13
CA LEU A 65 5.28 1.03 -1.23
C LEU A 65 4.00 0.65 -0.50
N THR A 66 3.00 0.13 -1.22
CA THR A 66 1.74 -0.34 -0.64
C THR A 66 2.00 -1.45 0.39
N LEU A 67 2.87 -2.39 0.07
CA LEU A 67 3.27 -3.49 0.96
C LEU A 67 3.97 -2.97 2.23
N GLY A 68 4.97 -2.10 2.06
CA GLY A 68 5.72 -1.52 3.18
C GLY A 68 4.82 -0.69 4.10
N PHE A 69 3.91 0.09 3.51
CA PHE A 69 2.93 0.87 4.26
C PHE A 69 1.99 -0.04 5.05
N ALA A 70 1.35 -1.01 4.38
CA ALA A 70 0.43 -1.93 5.04
C ALA A 70 1.10 -2.71 6.18
N ALA A 71 2.33 -3.20 5.97
CA ALA A 71 3.08 -3.97 6.96
C ALA A 71 3.43 -3.15 8.22
N ALA A 72 3.72 -1.85 8.07
CA ALA A 72 4.07 -0.99 9.20
C ALA A 72 2.83 -0.38 9.88
N THR A 73 1.80 -0.04 9.11
CA THR A 73 0.61 0.63 9.63
C THR A 73 -0.19 -0.23 10.60
N VAL A 74 -0.33 -1.53 10.35
CA VAL A 74 -1.06 -2.45 11.25
C VAL A 74 -0.46 -2.45 12.67
N PRO A 75 0.82 -2.79 12.88
CA PRO A 75 1.39 -2.83 14.22
C PRO A 75 1.47 -1.44 14.87
N VAL A 76 1.74 -0.37 14.10
CA VAL A 76 1.76 1.01 14.63
C VAL A 76 0.38 1.40 15.18
N THR A 77 -0.68 1.08 14.45
CA THR A 77 -2.06 1.40 14.84
C THR A 77 -2.47 0.60 16.08
N LEU A 78 -2.26 -0.72 16.10
CA LEU A 78 -2.56 -1.57 17.25
C LEU A 78 -1.78 -1.14 18.50
N THR A 79 -0.49 -0.84 18.35
CA THR A 79 0.35 -0.36 19.45
C THR A 79 -0.23 0.93 20.04
N ARG A 80 -0.67 1.88 19.21
CA ARG A 80 -1.28 3.13 19.69
C ARG A 80 -2.61 2.90 20.39
N ILE A 81 -3.47 2.05 19.84
CA ILE A 81 -4.77 1.71 20.44
C ILE A 81 -4.58 1.18 21.88
N HIS A 82 -3.59 0.30 22.08
CA HIS A 82 -3.33 -0.30 23.39
C HIS A 82 -2.51 0.58 24.34
N SER A 83 -1.60 1.41 23.83
CA SER A 83 -0.69 2.21 24.68
C SER A 83 -1.26 3.57 25.10
N SER A 84 -2.34 4.05 24.47
CA SER A 84 -2.90 5.38 24.77
C SER A 84 -4.42 5.43 24.64
N PRO A 85 -5.18 4.92 25.63
CA PRO A 85 -6.65 4.91 25.60
C PRO A 85 -7.28 6.30 25.45
N GLU A 86 -6.65 7.34 26.04
CA GLU A 86 -7.11 8.73 25.91
C GLU A 86 -6.99 9.24 24.47
N ALA A 87 -5.85 8.98 23.82
CA ALA A 87 -5.63 9.38 22.44
C ALA A 87 -6.48 8.55 21.46
N THR A 88 -6.86 7.32 21.83
CA THR A 88 -7.86 6.53 21.09
C THR A 88 -9.26 7.13 21.22
N ARG A 89 -9.66 7.61 22.39
CA ARG A 89 -10.95 8.30 22.59
C ARG A 89 -11.03 9.59 21.80
N GLU A 90 -9.98 10.41 21.83
CA GLU A 90 -9.91 11.63 21.01
C GLU A 90 -10.05 11.31 19.51
N ALA A 91 -9.44 10.22 19.05
CA ALA A 91 -9.59 9.77 17.66
C ALA A 91 -11.02 9.31 17.34
N LEU A 92 -11.71 8.61 18.24
CA LEU A 92 -13.12 8.21 18.06
C LEU A 92 -14.01 9.44 17.85
N ASP A 93 -13.79 10.49 18.66
CA ASP A 93 -14.54 11.75 18.56
C ASP A 93 -14.26 12.47 17.23
N VAL A 94 -12.99 12.60 16.83
CA VAL A 94 -12.61 13.24 15.55
C VAL A 94 -13.15 12.48 14.34
N LEU A 95 -13.22 11.15 14.43
CA LEU A 95 -13.64 10.27 13.34
C LEU A 95 -15.14 9.99 13.33
N LEU A 96 -15.87 10.51 14.31
CA LEU A 96 -17.31 10.29 14.49
C LEU A 96 -17.63 8.78 14.52
N VAL A 97 -16.81 8.01 15.24
CA VAL A 97 -16.99 6.57 15.42
C VAL A 97 -17.48 6.31 16.85
N PRO A 98 -18.56 5.54 17.03
CA PRO A 98 -19.23 5.44 18.33
C PRO A 98 -18.41 4.72 19.40
N ASP A 99 -17.57 3.75 19.00
CA ASP A 99 -16.80 2.91 19.92
C ASP A 99 -15.58 2.29 19.22
N LEU A 100 -14.77 1.59 20.02
CA LEU A 100 -13.56 0.91 19.56
C LEU A 100 -13.88 -0.25 18.59
N GLU A 101 -14.99 -0.95 18.76
CA GLU A 101 -15.36 -2.09 17.92
C GLU A 101 -15.69 -1.62 16.48
N ALA A 102 -16.42 -0.51 16.36
CA ALA A 102 -16.69 0.14 15.08
C ALA A 102 -15.41 0.69 14.44
N LEU A 103 -14.45 1.16 15.24
CA LEU A 103 -13.13 1.61 14.76
C LEU A 103 -12.31 0.45 14.20
N GLU A 104 -12.21 -0.65 14.95
CA GLU A 104 -11.51 -1.86 14.56
C GLU A 104 -12.12 -2.47 13.30
N THR A 105 -13.45 -2.47 13.19
CA THR A 105 -14.16 -2.94 11.99
C THR A 105 -13.78 -2.10 10.77
N ARG A 106 -13.80 -0.77 10.88
CA ARG A 106 -13.40 0.13 9.79
C ARG A 106 -11.94 -0.08 9.39
N LEU A 107 -11.03 -0.13 10.36
CA LEU A 107 -9.60 -0.36 10.13
C LEU A 107 -9.35 -1.70 9.43
N THR A 108 -10.04 -2.76 9.86
CA THR A 108 -9.93 -4.10 9.26
C THR A 108 -10.36 -4.10 7.80
N ILE A 109 -11.47 -3.43 7.46
CA ILE A 109 -11.91 -3.28 6.07
C ILE A 109 -10.83 -2.54 5.26
N MET A 110 -10.29 -1.44 5.77
CA MET A 110 -9.26 -0.66 5.07
C MET A 110 -7.97 -1.44 4.88
N TRP A 111 -7.50 -2.18 5.90
CA TRP A 111 -6.36 -3.09 5.79
C TRP A 111 -6.60 -4.14 4.72
N THR A 112 -7.80 -4.72 4.69
CA THR A 112 -8.17 -5.75 3.71
C THR A 112 -8.14 -5.19 2.28
N VAL A 113 -8.71 -4.00 2.07
CA VAL A 113 -8.69 -3.33 0.76
C VAL A 113 -7.25 -3.06 0.31
N MET A 114 -6.40 -2.48 1.16
CA MET A 114 -5.00 -2.24 0.79
C MET A 114 -4.23 -3.53 0.53
N ALA A 115 -4.40 -4.53 1.40
CA ALA A 115 -3.75 -5.82 1.25
C ALA A 115 -4.13 -6.49 -0.07
N SER A 116 -5.39 -6.37 -0.50
CA SER A 116 -5.89 -6.94 -1.75
C SER A 116 -5.31 -6.30 -3.02
N MET A 117 -4.84 -5.05 -2.97
CA MET A 117 -4.21 -4.40 -4.13
C MET A 117 -2.80 -4.92 -4.42
N THR A 118 -2.11 -5.44 -3.40
CA THR A 118 -0.76 -6.01 -3.55
C THR A 118 -0.73 -7.22 -4.49
N PRO A 119 -1.57 -8.27 -4.32
CA PRO A 119 -1.60 -9.39 -5.25
C PRO A 119 -2.06 -8.97 -6.65
N ILE A 120 -2.95 -7.98 -6.79
CA ILE A 120 -3.36 -7.46 -8.11
C ILE A 120 -2.15 -6.92 -8.88
N GLY A 121 -1.36 -6.04 -8.25
CA GLY A 121 -0.15 -5.50 -8.88
C GLY A 121 0.92 -6.56 -9.13
N ALA A 122 1.10 -7.51 -8.21
CA ALA A 122 2.05 -8.61 -8.38
C ALA A 122 1.66 -9.55 -9.52
N ILE A 123 0.37 -9.90 -9.64
CA ILE A 123 -0.16 -10.72 -10.73
C ILE A 123 0.00 -9.99 -12.06
N ALA A 124 -0.31 -8.69 -12.12
CA ALA A 124 -0.12 -7.90 -13.33
C ALA A 124 1.35 -7.88 -13.80
N LEU A 125 2.30 -7.78 -12.86
CA LEU A 125 3.73 -7.89 -13.17
C LEU A 125 4.14 -9.29 -13.64
N ALA A 126 3.57 -10.34 -13.06
CA ALA A 126 3.89 -11.73 -13.37
C ALA A 126 3.29 -12.21 -14.70
N MET A 127 2.06 -11.77 -15.00
CA MET A 127 1.31 -12.14 -16.19
C MET A 127 1.53 -11.19 -17.38
N ARG A 128 2.34 -10.14 -17.21
CA ARG A 128 2.70 -9.21 -18.29
C ARG A 128 3.28 -9.99 -19.47
N PRO A 129 2.66 -9.97 -20.66
CA PRO A 129 3.15 -10.70 -21.81
C PRO A 129 4.47 -10.09 -22.28
N ARG A 130 5.58 -10.79 -22.07
CA ARG A 130 6.88 -10.35 -22.62
C ARG A 130 6.94 -10.78 -24.07
N ARG A 131 7.04 -9.83 -25.01
CA ARG A 131 7.44 -10.17 -26.38
C ARG A 131 8.82 -10.83 -26.31
N ILE A 132 8.87 -12.12 -26.67
CA ILE A 132 10.14 -12.80 -26.92
C ILE A 132 10.81 -11.96 -28.00
N ARG A 133 11.95 -11.35 -27.67
CA ARG A 133 12.82 -10.76 -28.68
C ARG A 133 13.26 -11.91 -29.56
N GLU A 134 12.57 -12.09 -30.68
CA GLU A 134 13.13 -12.78 -31.84
C GLU A 134 14.32 -11.92 -32.28
N THR A 135 15.48 -12.24 -31.72
CA THR A 135 16.76 -11.75 -32.22
C THR A 135 16.99 -12.41 -33.56
N SER A 136 16.66 -11.67 -34.63
CA SER A 136 17.30 -11.78 -35.93
C SER A 136 18.77 -11.38 -35.85
#